data_AF-A0A9E3U7E0-F1
#
_entry.id   AF-A0A9E3U7E0-F1
#
_cell.length_a   1.000
_cell.length_b   1.000
_cell.length_c   1.000
_cell.angle_alpha   90.00
_cell.angle_beta   90.00
_cell.angle_gamma   90.00
#
_symmetry.space_group_name_H-M   'P 1'
#
loop_
_entity.id
_entity.type
_entity.pdbx_description
1 polymer ?
#
loop_
_entity_poly.entity_id
_entity_poly.type
_entity_poly.pdbx_seq_one_letter_code
_entity_poly.pdbx_strand_id
1 'polypeptide(L)'
;MDRSRLLAVAMVFACASMLVGCKPKAGASCKIETKEVCADAKQALVCHDGKWEEMTCRGPAGCAKTGGEYVCDQSVAEDKDVCNLQNDFVCTSDKKGMLECQKNRWTFVQSCLGERSCLMEQKKVVCDNSIANLGDACREEEDYACSPDKKNALVCRQSKFVVASNCKGKNGCKVTGDKGAGFKVECDDSIANVGDTCDKEGHFACATDERSILKCVGKKFVADEKCRSREKCAVKGDLVGCY
;
A
#
# COMPACT_ATOMS: atom_id res chain seq x y z
N MET A 1 -44.95 -31.18 77.64
CA MET A 1 -45.02 -30.01 78.55
C MET A 1 -43.62 -29.42 78.54
N ASP A 2 -43.31 -28.21 78.06
CA ASP A 2 -44.09 -26.99 77.89
C ASP A 2 -43.47 -26.08 76.80
N ARG A 3 -44.36 -25.35 76.09
CA ARG A 3 -44.32 -23.98 75.50
C ARG A 3 -42.97 -23.23 75.37
N SER A 4 -42.69 -22.30 74.46
CA SER A 4 -43.41 -21.57 73.40
C SER A 4 -42.44 -20.53 72.79
N ARG A 5 -42.54 -20.31 71.47
CA ARG A 5 -42.55 -19.01 70.75
C ARG A 5 -41.28 -18.12 70.59
N LEU A 6 -41.05 -17.81 69.31
CA LEU A 6 -40.79 -16.48 68.71
C LEU A 6 -39.42 -15.81 68.93
N LEU A 7 -38.58 -15.76 67.88
CA LEU A 7 -38.40 -14.56 67.02
C LEU A 7 -37.31 -14.79 65.97
N ALA A 8 -37.71 -14.65 64.70
CA ALA A 8 -36.84 -14.57 63.55
C ALA A 8 -36.16 -13.20 63.50
N VAL A 9 -34.83 -13.17 63.32
CA VAL A 9 -34.12 -12.01 62.79
C VAL A 9 -33.17 -12.52 61.71
N ALA A 10 -33.68 -12.60 60.49
CA ALA A 10 -32.88 -12.76 59.29
C ALA A 10 -32.17 -11.42 59.03
N MET A 11 -30.89 -11.35 59.40
CA MET A 11 -30.04 -10.21 59.10
C MET A 11 -29.63 -10.31 57.62
N VAL A 12 -30.41 -9.65 56.76
CA VAL A 12 -30.13 -9.48 55.33
C VAL A 12 -28.85 -8.66 55.20
N PHE A 13 -27.73 -9.35 54.95
CA PHE A 13 -26.49 -8.75 54.46
C PHE A 13 -26.74 -8.25 53.03
N ALA A 14 -27.19 -7.00 52.90
CA ALA A 14 -27.21 -6.30 51.64
C ALA A 14 -25.77 -5.89 51.27
N CYS A 15 -25.03 -6.81 50.65
CA CYS A 15 -23.84 -6.46 49.86
C CYS A 15 -24.28 -5.65 48.64
N ALA A 16 -24.44 -4.33 48.83
CA ALA A 16 -24.50 -3.35 47.76
C ALA A 16 -23.14 -3.35 47.03
N SER A 17 -23.02 -4.30 46.10
CA SER A 17 -21.90 -4.45 45.20
C SER A 17 -21.93 -3.24 44.26
N MET A 18 -20.97 -2.34 44.41
CA MET A 18 -20.77 -1.25 43.46
C MET A 18 -20.52 -1.88 42.09
N LEU A 19 -21.50 -1.79 41.18
CA LEU A 19 -21.34 -2.10 39.76
C LEU A 19 -20.49 -0.98 39.12
N VAL A 20 -19.21 -0.91 39.50
CA VAL A 20 -18.21 -0.27 38.65
C VAL A 20 -18.06 -1.23 37.48
N GLY A 21 -18.77 -0.94 36.38
CA GLY A 21 -18.74 -1.76 35.18
C GLY A 21 -17.29 -2.03 34.79
N CYS A 22 -16.83 -3.28 34.97
CA CYS A 22 -15.49 -3.66 34.58
C CYS A 22 -15.36 -3.44 33.08
N LYS A 23 -14.46 -2.55 32.68
CA LYS A 23 -14.02 -2.50 31.29
C LYS A 23 -13.54 -3.91 30.89
N PRO A 24 -13.90 -4.39 29.69
CA PRO A 24 -13.34 -5.65 29.20
C PRO A 24 -11.81 -5.58 29.20
N LYS A 25 -11.17 -6.74 29.21
CA LYS A 25 -9.72 -6.87 29.16
C LYS A 25 -9.35 -7.75 27.98
N ALA A 26 -8.19 -7.51 27.38
CA ALA A 26 -7.65 -8.35 26.33
C ALA A 26 -7.62 -9.84 26.75
N GLY A 27 -7.97 -10.73 25.83
CA GLY A 27 -8.08 -12.17 26.02
C GLY A 27 -9.35 -12.65 26.73
N ALA A 28 -10.12 -11.77 27.38
CA ALA A 28 -11.38 -12.15 28.01
C ALA A 28 -12.45 -12.47 26.97
N SER A 29 -13.44 -13.28 27.34
CA SER A 29 -14.52 -13.64 26.43
C SER A 29 -15.40 -12.45 26.07
N CYS A 30 -15.80 -12.40 24.80
CA CYS A 30 -16.76 -11.46 24.26
C CYS A 30 -17.85 -12.23 23.48
N LYS A 31 -18.98 -11.58 23.24
CA LYS A 31 -20.17 -12.23 22.62
C LYS A 31 -20.63 -11.60 21.31
N ILE A 32 -20.24 -10.36 21.06
CA ILE A 32 -20.70 -9.59 19.91
C ILE A 32 -19.44 -9.34 19.09
N GLU A 33 -19.27 -10.10 18.01
CA GLU A 33 -18.16 -9.93 17.07
C GLU A 33 -18.11 -8.48 16.57
N THR A 34 -16.88 -8.02 16.30
CA THR A 34 -16.53 -6.66 15.88
C THR A 34 -16.98 -5.55 16.83
N LYS A 35 -17.57 -5.86 17.99
CA LYS A 35 -17.90 -4.85 19.00
C LYS A 35 -16.62 -4.21 19.51
N GLU A 36 -16.65 -2.89 19.60
CA GLU A 36 -15.55 -2.10 20.11
C GLU A 36 -15.87 -1.50 21.49
N VAL A 37 -14.82 -1.33 22.31
CA VAL A 37 -14.86 -0.56 23.55
C VAL A 37 -13.55 0.19 23.70
N CYS A 38 -13.60 1.51 23.92
CA CYS A 38 -12.37 2.27 24.16
C CYS A 38 -11.70 1.85 25.48
N ALA A 39 -10.46 1.36 25.39
CA ALA A 39 -9.59 1.18 26.53
C ALA A 39 -9.11 2.56 27.02
N ASP A 40 -8.60 3.36 26.09
CA ASP A 40 -8.22 4.77 26.25
C ASP A 40 -8.49 5.58 24.95
N ALA A 41 -7.90 6.77 24.81
CA ALA A 41 -8.11 7.65 23.66
C ALA A 41 -7.44 7.16 22.35
N LYS A 42 -6.48 6.25 22.41
CA LYS A 42 -5.74 5.71 21.25
C LYS A 42 -5.85 4.18 21.12
N GLN A 43 -6.51 3.53 22.07
CA GLN A 43 -6.66 2.08 22.10
C GLN A 43 -8.13 1.70 22.30
N ALA A 44 -8.58 0.76 21.48
CA ALA A 44 -9.85 0.05 21.63
C ALA A 44 -9.59 -1.42 21.96
N LEU A 45 -10.59 -2.06 22.55
CA LEU A 45 -10.74 -3.51 22.54
C LEU A 45 -11.80 -3.86 21.52
N VAL A 46 -11.50 -4.81 20.65
CA VAL A 46 -12.41 -5.35 19.64
C VAL A 46 -12.65 -6.84 19.88
N CYS A 47 -13.88 -7.30 19.65
CA CYS A 47 -14.21 -8.71 19.76
C CYS A 47 -13.90 -9.44 18.47
N HIS A 48 -12.93 -10.35 18.50
CA HIS A 48 -12.61 -11.28 17.42
C HIS A 48 -12.56 -12.70 17.95
N ASP A 49 -13.23 -13.63 17.27
CA ASP A 49 -13.23 -15.05 17.58
C ASP A 49 -13.64 -15.32 19.05
N GLY A 50 -14.65 -14.59 19.54
CA GLY A 50 -15.15 -14.69 20.91
C GLY A 50 -14.20 -14.17 21.99
N LYS A 51 -13.12 -13.48 21.64
CA LYS A 51 -12.18 -12.85 22.59
C LYS A 51 -11.95 -11.38 22.30
N TRP A 52 -11.77 -10.61 23.38
CA TRP A 52 -11.32 -9.23 23.29
C TRP A 52 -9.86 -9.17 22.86
N GLU A 53 -9.57 -8.36 21.85
CA GLU A 53 -8.24 -8.10 21.31
C GLU A 53 -7.96 -6.60 21.31
N GLU A 54 -6.72 -6.19 21.56
CA GLU A 54 -6.32 -4.78 21.53
C GLU A 54 -6.17 -4.29 20.09
N MET A 55 -6.75 -3.11 19.81
CA MET A 55 -6.73 -2.46 18.52
C MET A 55 -6.27 -1.01 18.68
N THR A 56 -5.29 -0.60 17.88
CA THR A 56 -4.75 0.77 17.89
C THR A 56 -5.60 1.68 17.01
N CYS A 57 -6.06 2.80 17.57
CA CYS A 57 -6.80 3.85 16.85
C CYS A 57 -5.81 4.93 16.41
N ARG A 58 -5.22 4.77 15.22
CA ARG A 58 -4.17 5.67 14.73
C ARG A 58 -4.69 6.93 14.08
N GLY A 59 -5.94 6.93 13.64
CA GLY A 59 -6.55 8.10 13.04
C GLY A 59 -6.71 9.25 14.05
N PRO A 60 -6.83 10.48 13.56
CA PRO A 60 -6.82 11.69 14.39
C PRO A 60 -7.96 11.77 15.40
N ALA A 61 -9.10 11.10 15.16
CA ALA A 61 -10.20 11.07 16.12
C ALA A 61 -9.96 10.08 17.28
N GLY A 62 -8.96 9.20 17.17
CA GLY A 62 -8.65 8.20 18.18
C GLY A 62 -9.83 7.25 18.45
N CYS A 63 -9.97 6.79 19.69
CA CYS A 63 -11.14 6.04 20.12
C CYS A 63 -12.15 6.96 20.80
N ALA A 64 -13.39 6.97 20.32
CA ALA A 64 -14.45 7.81 20.87
C ALA A 64 -15.80 7.09 20.90
N LYS A 65 -16.72 7.60 21.74
CA LYS A 65 -18.11 7.14 21.74
C LYS A 65 -18.95 8.02 20.80
N THR A 66 -19.47 7.43 19.74
CA THR A 66 -20.25 8.10 18.69
C THR A 66 -21.61 7.43 18.57
N GLY A 67 -22.71 8.18 18.70
CA GLY A 67 -24.06 7.62 18.52
C GLY A 67 -24.46 6.51 19.50
N GLY A 68 -23.77 6.39 20.64
CA GLY A 68 -24.00 5.33 21.63
C GLY A 68 -23.04 4.14 21.55
N GLU A 69 -22.27 4.03 20.47
CA GLU A 69 -21.28 2.98 20.24
C GLU A 69 -19.86 3.54 20.35
N TYR A 70 -18.88 2.67 20.63
CA TYR A 70 -17.47 3.07 20.55
C TYR A 70 -16.97 2.84 19.13
N VAL A 71 -16.20 3.80 18.62
CA VAL A 71 -15.59 3.75 17.29
C VAL A 71 -14.12 4.11 17.43
N CYS A 72 -13.27 3.22 16.94
CA CYS A 72 -11.84 3.38 16.79
C CYS A 72 -11.55 3.95 15.40
N ASP A 73 -10.94 5.13 15.36
CA ASP A 73 -10.52 5.73 14.10
C ASP A 73 -9.32 4.98 13.51
N GLN A 74 -9.62 4.13 12.52
CA GLN A 74 -8.63 3.39 11.73
C GLN A 74 -8.40 4.02 10.35
N SER A 75 -8.67 5.32 10.16
CA SER A 75 -8.47 6.01 8.87
C SER A 75 -7.03 5.98 8.34
N VAL A 76 -6.07 5.62 9.19
CA VAL A 76 -4.71 5.17 8.86
C VAL A 76 -4.37 3.97 9.75
N ALA A 77 -3.43 3.13 9.32
CA ALA A 77 -2.97 1.98 10.08
C ALA A 77 -1.49 1.67 9.81
N GLU A 78 -0.95 0.65 10.47
CA GLU A 78 0.33 0.02 10.14
C GLU A 78 0.15 -1.46 9.79
N ASP A 79 1.14 -2.03 9.11
CA ASP A 79 1.13 -3.47 8.79
C ASP A 79 0.98 -4.31 10.07
N LYS A 80 0.09 -5.30 10.00
CA LYS A 80 -0.31 -6.23 11.08
C LYS A 80 -1.07 -5.59 12.25
N ASP A 81 -1.44 -4.32 12.19
CA ASP A 81 -2.41 -3.78 13.15
C ASP A 81 -3.73 -4.56 13.05
N VAL A 82 -4.44 -4.66 14.17
CA VAL A 82 -5.78 -5.26 14.23
C VAL A 82 -6.78 -4.40 13.47
N CYS A 83 -7.69 -5.01 12.72
CA CYS A 83 -8.74 -4.31 11.97
C CYS A 83 -10.06 -5.09 12.04
N ASN A 84 -11.19 -4.41 11.82
CA ASN A 84 -12.52 -4.99 11.89
C ASN A 84 -13.34 -4.91 10.58
N LEU A 85 -12.90 -4.13 9.60
CA LEU A 85 -13.58 -3.96 8.31
C LEU A 85 -12.90 -4.79 7.22
N GLN A 86 -13.29 -6.07 7.08
CA GLN A 86 -12.66 -6.97 6.08
C GLN A 86 -12.74 -6.40 4.66
N ASN A 87 -11.64 -6.54 3.91
CA ASN A 87 -11.46 -6.02 2.55
C ASN A 87 -11.58 -4.50 2.41
N ASP A 88 -11.58 -3.76 3.52
CA ASP A 88 -11.42 -2.31 3.49
C ASP A 88 -9.95 -1.95 3.26
N PHE A 89 -9.71 -0.73 2.78
CA PHE A 89 -8.38 -0.23 2.47
C PHE A 89 -8.09 1.05 3.24
N VAL A 90 -6.87 1.18 3.73
CA VAL A 90 -6.38 2.41 4.37
C VAL A 90 -4.94 2.71 3.97
N CYS A 91 -4.51 3.93 4.22
CA CYS A 91 -3.11 4.31 4.05
C CYS A 91 -2.29 3.95 5.30
N THR A 92 -1.00 3.72 5.09
CA THR A 92 -0.02 3.74 6.18
C THR A 92 0.02 5.12 6.84
N SER A 93 0.44 5.23 8.10
CA SER A 93 0.48 6.53 8.79
C SER A 93 1.43 7.54 8.11
N ASP A 94 2.48 7.05 7.44
CA ASP A 94 3.42 7.85 6.66
C ASP A 94 2.94 8.14 5.22
N LYS A 95 1.77 7.63 4.84
CA LYS A 95 1.15 7.74 3.51
C LYS A 95 1.95 7.12 2.37
N LYS A 96 2.96 6.28 2.65
CA LYS A 96 3.79 5.65 1.63
C LYS A 96 3.32 4.27 1.20
N GLY A 97 2.25 3.75 1.78
CA GLY A 97 1.70 2.44 1.45
C GLY A 97 0.19 2.37 1.60
N MET A 98 -0.37 1.35 0.95
CA MET A 98 -1.76 0.95 1.05
C MET A 98 -1.86 -0.39 1.77
N LEU A 99 -2.78 -0.48 2.72
CA LEU A 99 -3.08 -1.67 3.51
C LEU A 99 -4.48 -2.16 3.17
N GLU A 100 -4.69 -3.47 3.24
CA GLU A 100 -6.02 -4.10 3.17
C GLU A 100 -6.27 -4.90 4.45
N CYS A 101 -7.49 -4.80 5.00
CA CYS A 101 -7.86 -5.58 6.17
C CYS A 101 -8.17 -7.04 5.76
N GLN A 102 -7.25 -7.94 6.07
CA GLN A 102 -7.36 -9.37 5.79
C GLN A 102 -7.24 -10.17 7.08
N LYS A 103 -8.24 -11.02 7.37
CA LYS A 103 -8.24 -11.88 8.57
C LYS A 103 -8.03 -11.08 9.86
N ASN A 104 -8.76 -9.96 9.98
CA ASN A 104 -8.71 -9.05 11.12
C ASN A 104 -7.32 -8.40 11.34
N ARG A 105 -6.50 -8.34 10.30
CA ARG A 105 -5.20 -7.66 10.29
C ARG A 105 -5.03 -6.80 9.04
N TRP A 106 -4.58 -5.56 9.23
CA TRP A 106 -4.08 -4.75 8.12
C TRP A 106 -2.87 -5.44 7.51
N THR A 107 -2.90 -5.67 6.20
CA THR A 107 -1.83 -6.33 5.45
C THR A 107 -1.35 -5.39 4.36
N PHE A 108 -0.05 -5.20 4.25
CA PHE A 108 0.53 -4.37 3.20
C PHE A 108 0.24 -4.92 1.79
N VAL A 109 -0.33 -4.07 0.93
CA VAL A 109 -0.72 -4.44 -0.45
C VAL A 109 0.28 -3.90 -1.46
N GLN A 110 0.60 -2.61 -1.40
CA GLN A 110 1.52 -1.97 -2.33
C GLN A 110 2.04 -0.63 -1.80
N SER A 111 3.16 -0.19 -2.37
CA SER A 111 3.76 1.12 -2.10
C SER A 111 3.08 2.23 -2.90
N CYS A 112 3.00 3.43 -2.31
CA CYS A 112 2.45 4.64 -2.91
C CYS A 112 3.50 5.76 -2.89
N LEU A 113 4.61 5.58 -3.63
CA LEU A 113 5.78 6.47 -3.56
C LEU A 113 5.73 7.65 -4.53
N GLY A 114 4.70 7.71 -5.39
CA GLY A 114 4.46 8.85 -6.26
C GLY A 114 4.15 10.12 -5.46
N GLU A 115 4.23 11.26 -6.13
CA GLU A 115 4.12 12.58 -5.49
C GLU A 115 2.79 12.78 -4.75
N ARG A 116 1.70 12.16 -5.24
CA ARG A 116 0.39 12.26 -4.58
C ARG A 116 0.28 11.35 -3.36
N SER A 117 1.23 10.45 -3.13
CA SER A 117 1.28 9.50 -2.01
C SER A 117 0.01 8.64 -1.91
N CYS A 118 -0.26 8.06 -0.74
CA CYS A 118 -1.53 7.43 -0.40
C CYS A 118 -2.50 8.45 0.24
N LEU A 119 -3.73 8.50 -0.25
CA LEU A 119 -4.78 9.41 0.22
C LEU A 119 -6.12 8.68 0.38
N MET A 120 -6.94 9.11 1.34
CA MET A 120 -8.33 8.70 1.47
C MET A 120 -9.24 9.70 0.73
N GLU A 121 -9.88 9.30 -0.37
CA GLU A 121 -10.90 10.07 -1.09
C GLU A 121 -12.28 9.39 -0.97
N GLN A 122 -13.25 10.03 -0.32
CA GLN A 122 -14.65 9.54 -0.23
C GLN A 122 -14.77 8.06 0.17
N LYS A 123 -14.02 7.63 1.20
CA LYS A 123 -13.91 6.25 1.69
C LYS A 123 -13.19 5.26 0.76
N LYS A 124 -12.46 5.74 -0.23
CA LYS A 124 -11.58 4.92 -1.07
C LYS A 124 -10.13 5.34 -0.86
N VAL A 125 -9.23 4.37 -0.84
CA VAL A 125 -7.80 4.67 -0.96
C VAL A 125 -7.48 5.00 -2.41
N VAL A 126 -6.79 6.12 -2.60
CA VAL A 126 -6.10 6.48 -3.83
C VAL A 126 -4.61 6.35 -3.55
N CYS A 127 -3.95 5.45 -4.26
CA CYS A 127 -2.52 5.17 -4.12
C CYS A 127 -1.78 5.63 -5.38
N ASP A 128 -0.80 6.51 -5.23
CA ASP A 128 0.09 6.89 -6.32
C ASP A 128 1.30 5.96 -6.38
N ASN A 129 1.18 4.89 -7.15
CA ASN A 129 2.24 3.91 -7.40
C ASN A 129 3.05 4.20 -8.67
N SER A 130 2.95 5.42 -9.22
CA SER A 130 3.72 5.84 -10.40
C SER A 130 5.25 5.89 -10.15
N ILE A 131 5.66 5.80 -8.88
CA ILE A 131 7.02 5.51 -8.44
C ILE A 131 6.99 4.23 -7.59
N ALA A 132 7.90 3.30 -7.86
CA ALA A 132 8.01 2.03 -7.13
C ALA A 132 9.45 1.52 -7.12
N ASN A 133 9.81 0.72 -6.11
CA ASN A 133 11.08 -0.01 -6.12
C ASN A 133 10.96 -1.33 -6.88
N LEU A 134 12.10 -1.85 -7.33
CA LEU A 134 12.16 -3.18 -7.90
C LEU A 134 11.74 -4.23 -6.86
N GLY A 135 10.77 -5.07 -7.22
CA GLY A 135 10.24 -6.12 -6.36
C GLY A 135 9.12 -5.68 -5.42
N ASP A 136 8.77 -4.39 -5.38
CA ASP A 136 7.60 -3.92 -4.64
C ASP A 136 6.34 -4.63 -5.13
N ALA A 137 5.45 -4.96 -4.20
CA ALA A 137 4.16 -5.55 -4.52
C ALA A 137 3.29 -4.55 -5.31
N CYS A 138 2.51 -5.07 -6.25
CA CYS A 138 1.59 -4.30 -7.08
C CYS A 138 0.32 -5.11 -7.35
N ARG A 139 -0.81 -4.42 -7.49
CA ARG A 139 -2.12 -5.06 -7.65
C ARG A 139 -2.57 -5.19 -9.10
N GLU A 140 -2.34 -4.15 -9.90
CA GLU A 140 -2.79 -4.09 -11.29
C GLU A 140 -1.67 -4.54 -12.21
N GLU A 141 -1.85 -5.68 -12.89
CA GLU A 141 -0.88 -6.17 -13.89
C GLU A 141 -0.75 -5.17 -15.05
N GLU A 142 0.44 -5.10 -15.64
CA GLU A 142 0.78 -4.13 -16.69
C GLU A 142 0.64 -2.65 -16.26
N ASP A 143 0.60 -2.37 -14.95
CA ASP A 143 0.78 -1.03 -14.43
C ASP A 143 2.26 -0.64 -14.42
N TYR A 144 2.55 0.61 -14.74
CA TYR A 144 3.91 1.10 -14.92
C TYR A 144 4.30 2.09 -13.84
N ALA A 145 5.56 2.02 -13.43
CA ALA A 145 6.16 2.94 -12.47
C ALA A 145 7.57 3.35 -12.91
N CYS A 146 8.06 4.49 -12.44
CA CYS A 146 9.48 4.77 -12.48
C CYS A 146 10.18 4.26 -11.22
N SER A 147 11.42 3.80 -11.36
CA SER A 147 12.30 3.64 -10.19
C SER A 147 12.56 5.00 -9.53
N PRO A 148 12.82 5.08 -8.22
CA PRO A 148 13.02 6.36 -7.54
C PRO A 148 14.23 7.15 -8.06
N ASP A 149 15.25 6.45 -8.55
CA ASP A 149 16.43 7.03 -9.19
C ASP A 149 16.21 7.44 -10.67
N LYS A 150 15.00 7.21 -11.19
CA LYS A 150 14.57 7.51 -12.57
C LYS A 150 15.38 6.77 -13.65
N LYS A 151 16.09 5.70 -13.32
CA LYS A 151 16.90 4.95 -14.29
C LYS A 151 16.17 3.80 -14.96
N ASN A 152 15.02 3.39 -14.44
CA ASN A 152 14.25 2.28 -14.98
C ASN A 152 12.77 2.62 -15.02
N ALA A 153 12.12 2.20 -16.09
CA ALA A 153 10.69 1.96 -16.08
C ALA A 153 10.47 0.54 -15.56
N LEU A 154 9.56 0.42 -14.61
CA LEU A 154 9.10 -0.80 -14.02
C LEU A 154 7.69 -1.11 -14.52
N VAL A 155 7.35 -2.39 -14.54
CA VAL A 155 6.02 -2.89 -14.88
C VAL A 155 5.60 -3.95 -13.88
N CYS A 156 4.34 -3.93 -13.48
CA CYS A 156 3.76 -4.93 -12.62
C CYS A 156 3.60 -6.25 -13.38
N ARG A 157 4.34 -7.28 -12.98
CA ARG A 157 4.23 -8.65 -13.50
C ARG A 157 4.24 -9.63 -12.35
N GLN A 158 3.26 -10.53 -12.31
CA GLN A 158 3.14 -11.52 -11.23
C GLN A 158 3.10 -10.84 -9.86
N SER A 159 2.31 -9.77 -9.77
CA SER A 159 2.09 -8.95 -8.57
C SER A 159 3.35 -8.31 -7.98
N LYS A 160 4.41 -8.16 -8.78
CA LYS A 160 5.62 -7.43 -8.40
C LYS A 160 6.09 -6.51 -9.52
N PHE A 161 6.61 -5.35 -9.14
CA PHE A 161 7.29 -4.49 -10.09
C PHE A 161 8.62 -5.13 -10.52
N VAL A 162 8.78 -5.35 -11.83
CA VAL A 162 10.01 -5.81 -12.47
C VAL A 162 10.49 -4.79 -13.49
N VAL A 163 11.76 -4.84 -13.90
CA VAL A 163 12.28 -3.92 -14.92
C VAL A 163 11.59 -4.16 -16.26
N ALA A 164 10.96 -3.12 -16.81
CA ALA A 164 10.38 -3.10 -18.14
C ALA A 164 11.39 -2.58 -19.17
N SER A 165 12.07 -1.48 -18.85
CA SER A 165 13.09 -0.87 -19.71
C SER A 165 14.13 -0.10 -18.89
N ASN A 166 15.37 -0.10 -19.37
CA ASN A 166 16.44 0.73 -18.80
C ASN A 166 16.43 2.11 -19.48
N CYS A 167 16.07 3.15 -18.73
CA CYS A 167 15.94 4.51 -19.25
C CYS A 167 17.29 5.25 -19.19
N LYS A 168 18.23 4.87 -20.07
CA LYS A 168 19.60 5.43 -20.06
C LYS A 168 19.74 6.74 -20.83
N GLY A 169 18.72 7.13 -21.59
CA GLY A 169 18.69 8.43 -22.26
C GLY A 169 18.61 9.58 -21.26
N LYS A 170 18.88 10.80 -21.74
CA LYS A 170 19.06 11.98 -20.89
C LYS A 170 17.82 12.31 -20.05
N ASN A 171 16.63 11.97 -20.53
CA ASN A 171 15.40 12.24 -19.81
C ASN A 171 15.09 11.22 -18.71
N GLY A 172 15.76 10.06 -18.71
CA GLY A 172 15.48 8.97 -17.79
C GLY A 172 14.02 8.52 -17.85
N CYS A 173 13.52 8.02 -16.72
CA CYS A 173 12.12 7.71 -16.50
C CYS A 173 11.36 8.93 -15.95
N LYS A 174 10.19 9.22 -16.52
CA LYS A 174 9.33 10.34 -16.12
C LYS A 174 7.88 9.88 -15.99
N VAL A 175 7.18 10.47 -15.02
CA VAL A 175 5.73 10.38 -14.92
C VAL A 175 5.16 11.65 -15.57
N THR A 176 4.32 11.49 -16.58
CA THR A 176 3.66 12.58 -17.31
C THR A 176 2.13 12.45 -17.20
N GLY A 177 1.40 13.46 -17.69
CA GLY A 177 -0.06 13.49 -17.62
C GLY A 177 -0.61 14.19 -16.38
N ASP A 178 -1.94 14.10 -16.20
CA ASP A 178 -2.67 14.76 -15.12
C ASP A 178 -3.92 13.97 -14.70
N LYS A 179 -4.65 14.48 -13.68
CA LYS A 179 -5.86 13.83 -13.15
C LYS A 179 -6.98 13.65 -14.20
N GLY A 180 -7.01 14.48 -15.25
CA GLY A 180 -8.01 14.42 -16.32
C GLY A 180 -7.63 13.47 -17.46
N ALA A 181 -6.35 13.43 -17.84
CA ALA A 181 -5.85 12.60 -18.95
C ALA A 181 -5.31 11.22 -18.52
N GLY A 182 -5.11 11.02 -17.21
CA GLY A 182 -4.40 9.87 -16.66
C GLY A 182 -2.89 10.13 -16.62
N PHE A 183 -2.22 9.45 -15.69
CA PHE A 183 -0.76 9.49 -15.56
C PHE A 183 -0.13 8.42 -16.46
N LYS A 184 1.04 8.72 -17.03
CA LYS A 184 1.79 7.81 -17.90
C LYS A 184 3.23 7.77 -17.46
N VAL A 185 3.85 6.59 -17.59
CA VAL A 185 5.29 6.41 -17.42
C VAL A 185 5.95 6.46 -18.79
N GLU A 186 6.89 7.37 -18.94
CA GLU A 186 7.72 7.54 -20.13
C GLU A 186 9.15 7.16 -19.78
N CYS A 187 9.76 6.32 -20.62
CA CYS A 187 11.14 5.88 -20.47
C CYS A 187 11.95 6.36 -21.67
N ASP A 188 13.00 7.13 -21.42
CA ASP A 188 13.98 7.47 -22.45
C ASP A 188 14.99 6.32 -22.58
N ASP A 189 14.60 5.31 -23.35
CA ASP A 189 15.44 4.17 -23.74
C ASP A 189 16.09 4.37 -25.12
N SER A 190 16.20 5.63 -25.56
CA SER A 190 16.88 6.00 -26.82
C SER A 190 18.38 5.72 -26.80
N ILE A 191 18.96 5.44 -25.63
CA ILE A 191 20.32 4.95 -25.41
C ILE A 191 20.21 3.59 -24.70
N ALA A 192 20.97 2.59 -25.14
CA ALA A 192 20.96 1.25 -24.55
C ALA A 192 22.31 0.51 -24.75
N ASN A 193 22.45 -0.63 -24.09
CA ASN A 193 23.47 -1.65 -24.33
C ASN A 193 22.81 -2.92 -24.89
N VAL A 194 23.58 -3.72 -25.62
CA VAL A 194 23.14 -5.06 -26.02
C VAL A 194 22.80 -5.87 -24.75
N GLY A 195 21.61 -6.48 -24.76
CA GLY A 195 21.08 -7.28 -23.66
C GLY A 195 20.29 -6.51 -22.61
N ASP A 196 20.28 -5.17 -22.64
CA ASP A 196 19.38 -4.37 -21.80
C ASP A 196 17.92 -4.78 -22.06
N THR A 197 17.10 -4.72 -21.01
CA THR A 197 15.67 -4.99 -21.14
C THR A 197 14.98 -3.81 -21.83
N CYS A 198 14.02 -4.12 -22.69
CA CYS A 198 13.18 -3.15 -23.37
C CYS A 198 11.75 -3.68 -23.45
N ASP A 199 10.77 -2.78 -23.45
CA ASP A 199 9.37 -3.21 -23.46
C ASP A 199 8.69 -2.99 -24.82
N LYS A 200 9.07 -1.95 -25.56
CA LYS A 200 8.50 -1.64 -26.87
C LYS A 200 9.23 -2.40 -27.98
N GLU A 201 8.63 -3.49 -28.44
CA GLU A 201 9.18 -4.31 -29.52
C GLU A 201 9.42 -3.49 -30.79
N GLY A 202 10.56 -3.73 -31.44
CA GLY A 202 10.98 -3.00 -32.65
C GLY A 202 11.42 -1.56 -32.42
N HIS A 203 11.43 -1.06 -31.19
CA HIS A 203 12.01 0.24 -30.86
C HIS A 203 13.51 0.26 -31.07
N PHE A 204 14.05 1.40 -31.48
CA PHE A 204 15.48 1.57 -31.74
C PHE A 204 16.14 2.41 -30.65
N ALA A 205 17.41 2.13 -30.40
CA ALA A 205 18.24 2.87 -29.46
C ALA A 205 19.66 3.00 -30.00
N CYS A 206 20.40 4.02 -29.60
CA CYS A 206 21.84 4.08 -29.82
C CYS A 206 22.58 3.27 -28.76
N ALA A 207 23.59 2.52 -29.19
CA ALA A 207 24.55 1.94 -28.27
C ALA A 207 25.29 3.04 -27.48
N THR A 208 25.63 2.79 -26.22
CA THR A 208 26.33 3.76 -25.35
C THR A 208 27.70 4.19 -25.87
N ASP A 209 28.32 3.40 -26.75
CA ASP A 209 29.58 3.73 -27.42
C ASP A 209 29.40 4.58 -28.69
N GLU A 210 28.15 4.91 -29.04
CA GLU A 210 27.74 5.66 -30.23
C GLU A 210 28.12 4.97 -31.56
N ARG A 211 28.42 3.66 -31.57
CA ARG A 211 28.91 2.95 -32.77
C ARG A 211 27.87 2.10 -33.48
N SER A 212 26.71 1.88 -32.88
CA SER A 212 25.66 1.06 -33.49
C SER A 212 24.26 1.49 -33.06
N ILE A 213 23.30 1.22 -33.94
CA ILE A 213 21.88 1.20 -33.66
C ILE A 213 21.54 -0.19 -33.10
N LEU A 214 20.76 -0.20 -32.03
CA LEU A 214 20.19 -1.38 -31.40
C LEU A 214 18.69 -1.42 -31.65
N LYS A 215 18.12 -2.61 -31.69
CA LYS A 215 16.68 -2.84 -31.83
C LYS A 215 16.15 -3.72 -30.71
N CYS A 216 15.00 -3.38 -30.17
CA CYS A 216 14.31 -4.21 -29.19
C CYS A 216 13.74 -5.45 -29.88
N VAL A 217 14.30 -6.62 -29.57
CA VAL A 217 13.85 -7.93 -30.09
C VAL A 217 13.69 -8.89 -28.93
N GLY A 218 12.48 -9.42 -28.73
CA GLY A 218 12.20 -10.36 -27.65
C GLY A 218 12.47 -9.76 -26.28
N LYS A 219 12.05 -8.51 -26.07
CA LYS A 219 12.21 -7.73 -24.82
C LYS A 219 13.67 -7.45 -24.42
N LYS A 220 14.61 -7.58 -25.36
CA LYS A 220 16.01 -7.18 -25.16
C LYS A 220 16.54 -6.38 -26.34
N PHE A 221 17.39 -5.41 -26.08
CA PHE A 221 18.11 -4.73 -27.15
C PHE A 221 19.16 -5.67 -27.75
N VAL A 222 19.11 -5.85 -29.08
CA VAL A 222 20.11 -6.56 -29.87
C VAL A 222 20.74 -5.60 -30.87
N ALA A 223 21.94 -5.92 -31.35
CA ALA A 223 22.58 -5.13 -32.41
C ALA A 223 21.78 -5.23 -33.71
N ASP A 224 21.54 -4.08 -34.35
CA ASP A 224 20.79 -3.98 -35.61
C ASP A 224 21.70 -3.48 -36.75
N GLU A 225 22.25 -2.27 -36.61
CA GLU A 225 23.13 -1.65 -37.61
C GLU A 225 24.40 -1.07 -36.96
N LYS A 226 25.56 -1.26 -37.59
CA LYS A 226 26.81 -0.62 -37.19
C LYS A 226 27.04 0.65 -38.01
N CYS A 227 27.26 1.78 -37.35
CA CYS A 227 27.56 3.05 -38.02
C CYS A 227 28.91 2.99 -38.74
N ARG A 228 29.04 3.76 -39.83
CA ARG A 228 30.32 3.85 -40.56
C ARG A 228 31.39 4.53 -39.70
N SER A 229 32.66 4.35 -40.05
CA SER A 229 33.79 4.82 -39.22
C SER A 229 33.79 6.31 -38.87
N ARG A 230 33.19 7.14 -39.74
CA ARG A 230 33.04 8.60 -39.55
C ARG A 230 31.69 9.04 -38.99
N GLU A 231 30.74 8.11 -38.91
CA GLU A 231 29.40 8.38 -38.37
C GLU A 231 29.34 8.02 -36.89
N LYS A 232 28.39 8.63 -36.20
CA LYS A 232 28.01 8.29 -34.83
C LYS A 232 26.53 8.03 -34.77
N CYS A 233 26.14 7.05 -33.96
CA CYS A 233 24.74 6.90 -33.60
C CYS A 233 24.34 8.10 -32.75
N ALA A 234 23.26 8.79 -33.15
CA ALA A 234 22.68 9.86 -32.37
C ALA A 234 21.16 9.80 -32.38
N VAL A 235 20.57 10.48 -31.39
CA VAL A 235 19.13 10.67 -31.25
C VAL A 235 18.80 12.10 -31.69
N LYS A 236 17.99 12.26 -32.74
CA LYS A 236 17.54 13.56 -33.26
C LYS A 236 16.01 13.63 -33.25
N GLY A 237 15.45 14.23 -32.20
CA GLY A 237 14.01 14.12 -31.93
C GLY A 237 13.67 12.68 -31.58
N ASP A 238 12.71 12.09 -32.28
CA ASP A 238 12.29 10.69 -32.11
C ASP A 238 13.06 9.71 -33.01
N LEU A 239 14.04 10.19 -33.78
CA LEU A 239 14.80 9.39 -34.72
C LEU A 239 16.14 8.95 -34.12
N VAL A 240 16.38 7.65 -34.19
CA VAL A 240 17.67 7.02 -33.92
C VAL A 240 18.33 6.71 -35.26
N GLY A 241 19.57 7.16 -35.45
CA GLY A 241 20.27 6.96 -36.72
C GLY A 241 21.77 7.22 -36.63
N CYS A 242 22.50 6.76 -37.66
CA CYS A 242 23.90 7.09 -37.88
C CYS A 242 23.99 8.41 -38.67
N TYR A 243 24.74 9.39 -38.14
CA TYR A 243 24.93 10.71 -38.74
C TYR A 243 26.39 11.12 -38.79
#